data_AF-A0A964VHG3-F1
#
_entry.id   AF-A0A964VHG3-F1
#
_cell.length_a   1.000
_cell.length_b   1.000
_cell.length_c   1.000
_cell.angle_alpha   90.00
_cell.angle_beta   90.00
_cell.angle_gamma   90.00
#
_symmetry.space_group_name_H-M   'P 1'
#
loop_
_entity.id
_entity.type
_entity.pdbx_description
1 polymer ?
#
loop_
_entity_poly.entity_id
_entity_poly.type
_entity_poly.pdbx_seq_one_letter_code
_entity_poly.pdbx_strand_id
1 'polypeptide(L)'
;MAASTPEACCFLWPYRGLENDLSTCLKHQIRVLSAGPADLPASPLWSWGGQHLHSPLFQTASEQRRSPAFGAPVYLRRLVGGGSDLLNAWWAACQLLAEARDLIDAEVVEVQLAACREGRQHHLALTLAFANRATAHLIVAPHYFSPSLDLTLLGSGGLVFADHIANTPMLVHRGGIQISPPAFLHPEPAWIHAFLDPVTPPAVPRVNTPELKLLRALHRALRLGQLVRVA
;
A
#
# COMPACT_ATOMS: atom_id res chain seq x y z
N MET A 1 16.16 9.76 36.83
CA MET A 1 14.90 9.61 36.07
C MET A 1 14.90 8.22 35.47
N ALA A 2 13.99 7.34 35.87
CA ALA A 2 13.81 6.07 35.17
C ALA A 2 13.28 6.37 33.76
N ALA A 3 13.89 5.80 32.73
CA ALA A 3 13.37 5.92 31.37
C ALA A 3 11.99 5.24 31.33
N SER A 4 10.94 5.99 31.00
CA SER A 4 9.62 5.40 30.78
C SER A 4 9.69 4.46 29.57
N THR A 5 9.19 3.24 29.73
CA THR A 5 9.06 2.31 28.60
C THR A 5 7.95 2.83 27.70
N PRO A 6 8.15 2.96 26.37
CA PRO A 6 7.11 3.42 25.48
C PRO A 6 5.96 2.42 25.42
N GLU A 7 4.72 2.92 25.36
CA GLU A 7 3.51 2.08 25.24
C GLU A 7 3.31 1.58 23.79
N ALA A 8 3.84 2.33 22.82
CA ALA A 8 3.71 2.03 21.40
C ALA A 8 4.94 2.48 20.59
N CYS A 9 5.24 1.75 19.52
CA CYS A 9 6.27 2.07 18.54
C CYS A 9 5.68 2.02 17.12
N CYS A 10 5.95 3.05 16.31
CA CYS A 10 5.50 3.14 14.92
C CYS A 10 6.71 3.15 13.98
N PHE A 11 6.85 2.10 13.19
CA PHE A 11 7.88 1.97 12.15
C PHE A 11 7.25 2.32 10.80
N LEU A 12 7.33 3.59 10.41
CA LEU A 12 6.59 4.11 9.25
C LEU A 12 7.28 3.90 7.90
N TRP A 13 8.48 3.32 7.90
CA TRP A 13 9.26 3.02 6.70
C TRP A 13 9.88 1.63 6.79
N PRO A 14 9.93 0.87 5.70
CA PRO A 14 10.61 -0.42 5.67
C PRO A 14 12.13 -0.21 5.65
N TYR A 15 12.87 -0.99 6.44
CA TYR A 15 14.34 -0.98 6.44
C TYR A 15 14.92 -2.35 6.79
N ARG A 16 16.21 -2.53 6.51
CA ARG A 16 16.93 -3.76 6.88
C ARG A 16 17.03 -3.87 8.39
N GLY A 17 16.47 -4.94 8.95
CA GLY A 17 16.45 -5.17 10.40
C GLY A 17 15.12 -4.83 11.06
N LEU A 18 14.15 -4.28 10.33
CA LEU A 18 12.80 -3.99 10.84
C LEU A 18 12.23 -5.19 11.61
N GLU A 19 12.26 -6.40 11.05
CA GLU A 19 11.73 -7.60 11.71
C GLU A 19 12.35 -7.89 13.09
N ASN A 20 13.65 -7.62 13.27
CA ASN A 20 14.31 -7.78 14.57
C ASN A 20 13.82 -6.75 15.58
N ASP A 21 13.62 -5.51 15.14
CA ASP A 21 13.11 -4.43 15.98
C ASP A 21 11.64 -4.68 16.36
N LEU A 22 10.82 -5.13 15.40
CA LEU A 22 9.45 -5.58 15.65
C LEU A 22 9.42 -6.71 16.69
N SER A 23 10.26 -7.74 16.51
CA SER A 23 10.36 -8.85 17.47
C SER A 23 10.77 -8.36 18.86
N THR A 24 11.69 -7.40 18.94
CA THR A 24 12.14 -6.82 20.21
C THR A 24 11.00 -6.07 20.91
N CYS A 25 10.29 -5.19 20.19
CA CYS A 25 9.13 -4.49 20.74
C CYS A 25 8.05 -5.46 21.24
N LEU A 26 7.73 -6.49 20.47
CA LEU A 26 6.71 -7.48 20.84
C LEU A 26 7.12 -8.31 22.07
N LYS A 27 8.40 -8.67 22.21
CA LYS A 27 8.92 -9.32 23.43
C LYS A 27 8.75 -8.45 24.67
N HIS A 28 8.88 -7.13 24.52
CA HIS A 28 8.68 -6.16 25.59
C HIS A 28 7.21 -5.73 25.78
N GLN A 29 6.26 -6.41 25.15
CA GLN A 29 4.81 -6.08 25.23
C GLN A 29 4.47 -4.66 24.75
N ILE A 30 5.29 -4.09 23.86
CA ILE A 30 5.05 -2.78 23.25
C ILE A 30 4.10 -2.96 22.06
N ARG A 31 3.09 -2.10 21.92
CA ARG A 31 2.21 -2.08 20.73
C ARG A 31 3.01 -1.62 19.52
N VAL A 32 2.87 -2.27 18.38
CA VAL A 32 3.66 -1.98 17.18
C VAL A 32 2.79 -1.73 15.95
N LEU A 33 3.06 -0.62 15.27
CA LEU A 33 2.60 -0.34 13.91
C LEU A 33 3.80 -0.44 12.95
N SER A 34 3.68 -1.18 11.85
CA SER A 34 4.79 -1.32 10.89
C SER A 34 4.41 -1.05 9.43
N ALA A 35 5.35 -0.44 8.71
CA ALA A 35 5.37 -0.29 7.27
C ALA A 35 5.89 -1.58 6.63
N GLY A 36 4.96 -2.49 6.38
CA GLY A 36 5.21 -3.77 5.74
C GLY A 36 4.85 -4.94 6.63
N PRO A 37 4.44 -6.06 6.03
CA PRO A 37 4.35 -7.32 6.73
C PRO A 37 5.75 -7.85 7.09
N ALA A 38 5.83 -8.68 8.12
CA ALA A 38 7.05 -9.38 8.54
C ALA A 38 6.75 -10.87 8.77
N ASP A 39 7.77 -11.73 8.73
CA ASP A 39 7.59 -13.17 8.94
C ASP A 39 7.62 -13.50 10.45
N LEU A 40 6.69 -12.89 11.19
CA LEU A 40 6.54 -13.04 12.64
C LEU A 40 5.22 -13.72 12.99
N PRO A 41 5.14 -14.44 14.13
CA PRO A 41 3.87 -14.96 14.62
C PRO A 41 2.83 -13.84 14.76
N ALA A 42 1.58 -14.14 14.42
CA ALA A 42 0.48 -13.20 14.62
C ALA A 42 0.41 -12.79 16.09
N SER A 43 0.32 -11.48 16.33
CA SER A 43 0.24 -10.91 17.67
C SER A 43 -0.85 -9.85 17.70
N PRO A 44 -1.69 -9.80 18.75
CA PRO A 44 -2.68 -8.73 18.91
C PRO A 44 -2.04 -7.36 19.20
N LEU A 45 -0.73 -7.33 19.50
CA LEU A 45 0.03 -6.10 19.74
C LEU A 45 0.62 -5.51 18.47
N TRP A 46 0.53 -6.20 17.34
CA TRP A 46 1.15 -5.78 16.09
C TRP A 46 0.08 -5.51 15.03
N SER A 47 0.22 -4.43 14.27
CA SER A 47 -0.57 -4.15 13.08
C SER A 47 0.33 -3.66 11.95
N TRP A 48 -0.05 -3.97 10.71
CA TRP A 48 0.55 -3.43 9.49
C TRP A 48 -0.54 -3.23 8.44
N GLY A 49 -0.33 -2.28 7.52
CA GLY A 49 -1.32 -1.97 6.48
C GLY A 49 -2.52 -1.16 7.00
N GLY A 50 -3.55 -1.05 6.16
CA GLY A 50 -4.77 -0.30 6.47
C GLY A 50 -4.67 1.21 6.33
N GLN A 51 -3.49 1.75 6.00
CA GLN A 51 -3.27 3.17 5.77
C GLN A 51 -4.28 3.76 4.77
N HIS A 52 -4.59 3.04 3.69
CA HIS A 52 -5.55 3.48 2.67
C HIS A 52 -6.98 3.68 3.21
N LEU A 53 -7.38 2.99 4.29
CA LEU A 53 -8.71 3.16 4.90
C LEU A 53 -8.94 4.57 5.44
N HIS A 54 -7.85 5.30 5.71
CA HIS A 54 -7.86 6.68 6.18
C HIS A 54 -7.65 7.70 5.04
N SER A 55 -7.55 7.25 3.78
CA SER A 55 -7.43 8.13 2.61
C SER A 55 -8.80 8.65 2.20
N PRO A 56 -9.00 9.99 2.08
CA PRO A 56 -10.25 10.55 1.57
C PRO A 56 -10.60 10.05 0.16
N LEU A 57 -9.58 9.80 -0.68
CA LEU A 57 -9.78 9.22 -2.01
C LEU A 57 -10.39 7.83 -1.91
N PHE A 58 -9.81 6.97 -1.07
CA PHE A 58 -10.29 5.61 -0.89
C PHE A 58 -11.71 5.59 -0.31
N GLN A 59 -11.97 6.42 0.70
CA GLN A 59 -13.29 6.52 1.33
C GLN A 59 -14.36 6.94 0.30
N THR A 60 -14.09 8.01 -0.45
CA THR A 60 -14.97 8.47 -1.52
C THR A 60 -15.18 7.38 -2.58
N ALA A 61 -14.10 6.73 -3.04
CA ALA A 61 -14.20 5.67 -4.05
C ALA A 61 -15.01 4.46 -3.54
N SER A 62 -14.81 4.08 -2.28
CA SER A 62 -15.54 2.98 -1.64
C SER A 62 -17.02 3.30 -1.47
N GLU A 63 -17.37 4.54 -1.14
CA GLU A 63 -18.75 5.02 -1.09
C GLU A 63 -19.41 5.01 -2.47
N GLN A 64 -18.75 5.59 -3.48
CA GLN A 64 -19.27 5.63 -4.85
C GLN A 64 -19.45 4.23 -5.45
N ARG A 65 -18.53 3.30 -5.16
CA ARG A 65 -18.64 1.88 -5.55
C ARG A 65 -19.92 1.22 -5.04
N ARG A 66 -20.40 1.60 -3.85
CA ARG A 66 -21.61 1.02 -3.25
C ARG A 66 -22.91 1.57 -3.88
N SER A 67 -22.81 2.58 -4.74
CA SER A 67 -23.97 3.09 -5.48
C SER A 67 -24.54 2.01 -6.39
N PRO A 68 -25.87 1.79 -6.43
CA PRO A 68 -26.50 0.86 -7.37
C PRO A 68 -26.15 1.16 -8.84
N ALA A 69 -25.93 2.43 -9.18
CA ALA A 69 -25.57 2.85 -10.54
C ALA A 69 -24.16 2.40 -10.96
N PHE A 70 -23.27 2.13 -10.00
CA PHE A 70 -21.92 1.65 -10.30
C PHE A 70 -21.92 0.18 -10.78
N GLY A 71 -22.82 -0.63 -10.22
CA GLY A 71 -22.90 -2.07 -10.51
C GLY A 71 -21.79 -2.87 -9.82
N ALA A 72 -21.38 -3.99 -10.43
CA ALA A 72 -20.33 -4.84 -9.88
C ALA A 72 -18.94 -4.37 -10.35
N PRO A 73 -17.89 -4.38 -9.49
CA PRO A 73 -16.52 -4.07 -9.92
C PRO A 73 -16.04 -5.03 -11.02
N VAL A 74 -15.44 -4.47 -12.08
CA VAL A 74 -14.92 -5.23 -13.24
C VAL A 74 -13.42 -5.02 -13.41
N TYR A 75 -12.93 -3.79 -13.23
CA TYR A 75 -11.52 -3.47 -13.44
C TYR A 75 -11.03 -2.35 -12.52
N LEU A 76 -9.82 -2.46 -12.00
CA LEU A 76 -9.13 -1.42 -11.26
C LEU A 76 -7.77 -1.10 -11.88
N ARG A 77 -7.49 0.18 -12.14
CA ARG A 77 -6.14 0.69 -12.38
C ARG A 77 -5.77 1.62 -11.23
N ARG A 78 -4.58 1.42 -10.67
CA ARG A 78 -4.06 2.25 -9.58
C ARG A 78 -2.58 2.55 -9.79
N LEU A 79 -2.19 3.81 -9.67
CA LEU A 79 -0.82 4.28 -9.78
C LEU A 79 -0.42 5.04 -8.50
N VAL A 80 0.74 4.71 -7.94
CA VAL A 80 1.33 5.40 -6.77
C VAL A 80 2.85 5.53 -6.90
N GLY A 81 3.43 6.43 -6.10
CA GLY A 81 4.88 6.52 -5.95
C GLY A 81 5.44 5.41 -5.04
N GLY A 82 6.60 4.85 -5.42
CA GLY A 82 7.33 3.83 -4.68
C GLY A 82 8.61 4.32 -4.01
N GLY A 83 8.90 5.62 -4.05
CA GLY A 83 10.14 6.19 -3.49
C GLY A 83 11.39 5.79 -4.30
N SER A 84 12.55 5.83 -3.63
CA SER A 84 13.87 5.74 -4.30
C SER A 84 14.63 4.43 -4.06
N ASP A 85 14.00 3.42 -3.44
CA ASP A 85 14.63 2.13 -3.21
C ASP A 85 13.62 0.97 -3.28
N LEU A 86 14.18 -0.24 -3.24
CA LEU A 86 13.44 -1.49 -3.40
C LEU A 86 12.41 -1.73 -2.29
N LEU A 87 12.76 -1.42 -1.04
CA LEU A 87 11.90 -1.70 0.10
C LEU A 87 10.69 -0.77 0.10
N ASN A 88 10.88 0.48 -0.28
CA ASN A 88 9.78 1.44 -0.44
C ASN A 88 8.86 1.03 -1.60
N ALA A 89 9.43 0.61 -2.73
CA ALA A 89 8.62 0.13 -3.86
C ALA A 89 7.83 -1.13 -3.49
N TRP A 90 8.45 -2.06 -2.74
CA TRP A 90 7.77 -3.23 -2.20
C TRP A 90 6.64 -2.85 -1.23
N TRP A 91 6.88 -1.90 -0.31
CA TRP A 91 5.86 -1.46 0.62
C TRP A 91 4.69 -0.80 -0.08
N ALA A 92 4.94 0.08 -1.05
CA ALA A 92 3.91 0.67 -1.89
C ALA A 92 3.08 -0.40 -2.63
N ALA A 93 3.71 -1.46 -3.15
CA ALA A 93 3.00 -2.58 -3.77
C ALA A 93 2.11 -3.35 -2.77
N CYS A 94 2.57 -3.53 -1.52
CA CYS A 94 1.76 -4.17 -0.48
C CYS A 94 0.51 -3.33 -0.14
N GLN A 95 0.68 -2.01 0.00
CA GLN A 95 -0.43 -1.09 0.25
C GLN A 95 -1.45 -1.10 -0.90
N LEU A 96 -0.96 -1.04 -2.15
CA LEU A 96 -1.81 -1.13 -3.34
C LEU A 96 -2.59 -2.44 -3.41
N LEU A 97 -1.96 -3.57 -3.06
CA LEU A 97 -2.63 -4.86 -3.06
C LEU A 97 -3.74 -4.92 -2.01
N ALA A 98 -3.52 -4.35 -0.83
CA ALA A 98 -4.54 -4.23 0.21
C ALA A 98 -5.68 -3.30 -0.22
N GLU A 99 -5.36 -2.11 -0.77
CA GLU A 99 -6.34 -1.16 -1.30
C GLU A 99 -7.20 -1.80 -2.40
N ALA A 100 -6.59 -2.54 -3.31
CA ALA A 100 -7.28 -3.23 -4.41
C ALA A 100 -8.24 -4.30 -3.91
N ARG A 101 -7.86 -5.06 -2.88
CA ARG A 101 -8.73 -6.06 -2.23
C ARG A 101 -9.97 -5.41 -1.65
N ASP A 102 -9.81 -4.29 -0.95
CA ASP A 102 -10.92 -3.63 -0.29
C ASP A 102 -11.82 -2.85 -1.28
N LEU A 103 -11.25 -2.31 -2.37
CA LEU A 103 -12.02 -1.67 -3.44
C LEU A 103 -12.74 -2.68 -4.32
N ILE A 104 -12.12 -3.79 -4.72
CA ILE A 104 -12.79 -4.80 -5.55
C ILE A 104 -13.74 -5.65 -4.71
N ASP A 105 -13.47 -5.78 -3.40
CA ASP A 105 -14.31 -6.52 -2.46
C ASP A 105 -14.46 -8.00 -2.84
N ALA A 106 -13.33 -8.59 -3.25
CA ALA A 106 -13.22 -9.99 -3.62
C ALA A 106 -11.84 -10.54 -3.30
N GLU A 107 -11.74 -11.86 -3.21
CA GLU A 107 -10.46 -12.54 -3.01
C GLU A 107 -9.58 -12.48 -4.26
N VAL A 108 -8.28 -12.22 -4.06
CA VAL A 108 -7.26 -12.28 -5.11
C VAL A 108 -6.87 -13.73 -5.34
N VAL A 109 -7.08 -14.22 -6.56
CA VAL A 109 -6.76 -15.61 -6.96
C VAL A 109 -5.42 -15.72 -7.70
N GLU A 110 -4.97 -14.64 -8.34
CA GLU A 110 -3.69 -14.60 -9.03
C GLU A 110 -3.04 -13.22 -8.92
N VAL A 111 -1.71 -13.22 -8.76
CA VAL A 111 -0.86 -12.03 -8.80
C VAL A 111 0.30 -12.32 -9.75
N GLN A 112 0.41 -11.53 -10.80
CA GLN A 112 1.56 -11.49 -11.69
C GLN A 112 2.33 -10.18 -11.45
N LEU A 113 3.65 -10.24 -11.46
CA LEU A 113 4.53 -9.12 -11.16
C LEU A 113 5.59 -8.97 -12.25
N ALA A 114 5.68 -7.77 -12.80
CA ALA A 114 6.81 -7.31 -13.59
C ALA A 114 7.55 -6.21 -12.82
N ALA A 115 8.87 -6.17 -12.94
CA ALA A 115 9.69 -5.17 -12.29
C ALA A 115 10.90 -4.81 -13.14
N CYS A 116 11.23 -3.54 -13.20
CA CYS A 116 12.49 -3.06 -13.76
C CYS A 116 13.19 -2.09 -12.82
N ARG A 117 14.48 -1.88 -13.06
CA ARG A 117 15.38 -1.08 -12.24
C ARG A 117 16.23 -0.16 -13.11
N GLU A 118 16.34 1.08 -12.70
CA GLU A 118 17.34 2.03 -13.20
C GLU A 118 18.08 2.65 -12.01
N GLY A 119 19.37 2.34 -11.86
CA GLY A 119 20.11 2.72 -10.64
C GLY A 119 19.46 2.15 -9.37
N ARG A 120 19.00 3.04 -8.47
CA ARG A 120 18.28 2.68 -7.23
C ARG A 120 16.75 2.72 -7.38
N GLN A 121 16.26 3.25 -8.49
CA GLN A 121 14.85 3.43 -8.77
C GLN A 121 14.24 2.13 -9.28
N HIS A 122 13.05 1.80 -8.78
CA HIS A 122 12.33 0.57 -9.14
C HIS A 122 10.94 0.93 -9.63
N HIS A 123 10.55 0.36 -10.77
CA HIS A 123 9.20 0.44 -11.31
C HIS A 123 8.59 -0.96 -11.26
N LEU A 124 7.43 -1.07 -10.60
CA LEU A 124 6.71 -2.34 -10.45
C LEU A 124 5.36 -2.25 -11.15
N ALA A 125 4.94 -3.33 -11.80
CA ALA A 125 3.60 -3.50 -12.33
C ALA A 125 3.03 -4.85 -11.87
N LEU A 126 1.90 -4.81 -11.17
CA LEU A 126 1.18 -5.99 -10.71
C LEU A 126 -0.10 -6.14 -11.53
N THR A 127 -0.34 -7.35 -12.03
CA THR A 127 -1.62 -7.74 -12.64
C THR A 127 -2.31 -8.73 -11.73
N LEU A 128 -3.54 -8.42 -11.33
CA LEU A 128 -4.35 -9.21 -10.42
C LEU A 128 -5.55 -9.81 -11.13
N ALA A 129 -5.91 -11.03 -10.75
CA ALA A 129 -7.20 -11.62 -11.02
C ALA A 129 -7.94 -11.90 -9.70
N PHE A 130 -9.23 -11.63 -9.68
CA PHE A 130 -10.09 -11.81 -8.50
C PHE A 130 -11.12 -12.93 -8.72
N ALA A 131 -11.63 -13.50 -7.62
CA ALA A 131 -12.61 -14.58 -7.64
C ALA A 131 -13.95 -14.19 -8.33
N ASN A 132 -14.30 -12.90 -8.28
CA ASN A 132 -15.46 -12.34 -8.97
C ASN A 132 -15.20 -12.04 -10.47
N ARG A 133 -14.06 -12.49 -11.01
CA ARG A 133 -13.58 -12.25 -12.39
C ARG A 133 -13.19 -10.80 -12.70
N ALA A 134 -13.16 -9.91 -11.70
CA ALA A 134 -12.55 -8.61 -11.87
C ALA A 134 -11.03 -8.75 -12.06
N THR A 135 -10.42 -7.76 -12.70
CA THR A 135 -8.97 -7.68 -12.85
C THR A 135 -8.44 -6.35 -12.32
N ALA A 136 -7.16 -6.29 -11.96
CA ALA A 136 -6.54 -5.02 -11.60
C ALA A 136 -5.11 -4.88 -12.13
N HIS A 137 -4.74 -3.65 -12.48
CA HIS A 137 -3.38 -3.24 -12.79
C HIS A 137 -2.91 -2.22 -11.76
N LEU A 138 -1.93 -2.61 -10.96
CA LEU A 138 -1.37 -1.78 -9.91
C LEU A 138 0.06 -1.41 -10.27
N ILE A 139 0.37 -0.12 -10.28
CA ILE A 139 1.64 0.40 -10.79
C ILE A 139 2.32 1.20 -9.68
N VAL A 140 3.60 0.90 -9.46
CA VAL A 140 4.48 1.62 -8.53
C VAL A 140 5.54 2.33 -9.35
N ALA A 141 5.47 3.65 -9.40
CA ALA A 141 6.43 4.49 -10.13
C ALA A 141 7.65 4.85 -9.27
N PRO A 142 8.84 5.04 -9.89
CA PRO A 142 10.10 5.32 -9.19
C PRO A 142 10.24 6.78 -8.68
N HIS A 143 9.16 7.38 -8.21
CA HIS A 143 9.13 8.77 -7.76
C HIS A 143 8.50 8.91 -6.38
N TYR A 144 8.82 10.00 -5.69
CA TYR A 144 8.25 10.39 -4.39
C TYR A 144 6.87 11.07 -4.51
N PHE A 145 6.32 11.20 -5.72
CA PHE A 145 5.05 11.89 -5.89
C PHE A 145 3.91 11.12 -5.24
N SER A 146 3.12 11.89 -4.47
CA SER A 146 1.79 11.64 -3.89
C SER A 146 1.40 10.18 -3.59
N PRO A 147 0.88 9.87 -2.39
CA PRO A 147 0.29 8.56 -2.10
C PRO A 147 -0.90 8.21 -3.02
N SER A 148 -1.37 9.14 -3.86
CA SER A 148 -2.48 8.91 -4.79
C SER A 148 -2.28 9.65 -6.12
N LEU A 149 -1.74 8.99 -7.14
CA LEU A 149 -1.56 9.59 -8.46
C LEU A 149 -2.84 9.44 -9.29
N ASP A 150 -3.20 8.19 -9.62
CA ASP A 150 -4.39 7.91 -10.41
C ASP A 150 -5.16 6.73 -9.81
N LEU A 151 -6.49 6.82 -9.84
CA LEU A 151 -7.40 5.71 -9.59
C LEU A 151 -8.42 5.64 -10.71
N THR A 152 -8.64 4.45 -11.23
CA THR A 152 -9.72 4.15 -12.19
C THR A 152 -10.35 2.84 -11.77
N LEU A 153 -11.59 2.91 -11.29
CA LEU A 153 -12.36 1.75 -10.87
C LEU A 153 -13.60 1.67 -11.77
N LEU A 154 -13.62 0.68 -12.65
CA LEU A 154 -14.70 0.41 -13.60
C LEU A 154 -15.63 -0.64 -13.01
N GLY A 155 -16.91 -0.33 -12.98
CA GLY A 155 -17.99 -1.24 -12.66
C GLY A 155 -18.80 -1.62 -13.91
N SER A 156 -19.73 -2.55 -13.76
CA SER A 156 -20.61 -2.97 -14.85
C SER A 156 -21.60 -1.88 -15.29
N GLY A 157 -21.85 -0.86 -14.45
CA GLY A 157 -22.78 0.24 -14.72
C GLY A 157 -22.17 1.63 -14.66
N GLY A 158 -20.97 1.79 -14.11
CA GLY A 158 -20.36 3.11 -13.90
C GLY A 158 -18.85 3.11 -13.77
N LEU A 159 -18.30 4.32 -13.64
CA LEU A 159 -16.87 4.58 -13.53
C LEU A 159 -16.61 5.51 -12.35
N VAL A 160 -15.71 5.10 -11.46
CA VAL A 160 -15.11 5.97 -10.44
C VAL A 160 -13.69 6.26 -10.89
N PHE A 161 -13.34 7.53 -11.04
CA PHE A 161 -11.98 7.92 -11.43
C PHE A 161 -11.51 9.12 -10.62
N ALA A 162 -10.20 9.16 -10.38
CA ALA A 162 -9.51 10.32 -9.83
C ALA A 162 -8.19 10.47 -10.56
N ASP A 163 -7.98 11.65 -11.15
CA ASP A 163 -6.74 12.06 -11.81
C ASP A 163 -6.16 13.21 -10.99
N HIS A 164 -5.20 12.90 -10.11
CA HIS A 164 -4.61 13.91 -9.24
C HIS A 164 -3.44 14.63 -9.91
N ILE A 165 -2.76 14.02 -10.88
CA ILE A 165 -1.64 14.67 -11.57
C ILE A 165 -2.14 15.90 -12.35
N ALA A 166 -3.26 15.77 -13.05
CA ALA A 166 -3.83 16.88 -13.82
C ALA A 166 -4.34 18.04 -12.94
N ASN A 167 -4.68 17.74 -11.67
CA ASN A 167 -5.39 18.66 -10.78
C ASN A 167 -4.56 19.20 -9.61
N THR A 168 -3.27 18.86 -9.52
CA THR A 168 -2.39 19.30 -8.43
C THR A 168 -1.54 20.50 -8.84
N PRO A 169 -1.40 21.55 -7.99
CA PRO A 169 -0.51 22.67 -8.26
C PRO A 169 0.93 22.20 -8.54
N MET A 170 1.48 22.65 -9.66
CA MET A 170 2.83 22.31 -10.12
C MET A 170 3.73 23.54 -10.05
N LEU A 171 4.86 23.42 -9.37
CA LEU A 171 5.98 24.34 -9.47
C LEU A 171 6.91 23.88 -10.58
N VAL A 172 6.97 24.63 -11.68
CA VAL A 172 7.92 24.39 -12.77
C VAL A 172 9.17 25.24 -12.52
N HIS A 173 10.34 24.61 -12.41
CA HIS A 173 11.63 25.29 -12.21
C HIS A 173 12.71 24.72 -13.15
N ARG A 174 13.89 25.35 -13.20
CA ARG A 174 14.99 24.94 -14.10
C ARG A 174 15.47 23.50 -13.92
N GLY A 175 15.19 22.88 -12.78
CA GLY A 175 15.57 21.51 -12.45
C GLY A 175 14.46 20.48 -12.69
N GLY A 176 13.30 20.90 -13.20
CA GLY A 176 12.16 20.02 -13.48
C GLY A 176 10.84 20.54 -12.93
N ILE A 177 9.90 19.63 -12.75
CA ILE A 177 8.56 19.92 -12.23
C ILE A 177 8.45 19.34 -10.82
N GLN A 178 8.06 20.18 -9.87
CA GLN A 178 7.74 19.80 -8.50
C GLN A 178 6.22 19.91 -8.30
N ILE A 179 5.58 18.78 -8.00
CA ILE A 179 4.16 18.71 -7.64
C ILE A 179 4.05 18.63 -6.11
N SER A 180 3.29 19.53 -5.49
CA SER A 180 3.06 19.50 -4.04
C SER A 180 1.62 19.05 -3.77
N PRO A 181 1.38 17.77 -3.43
CA PRO A 181 0.04 17.32 -3.10
C PRO A 181 -0.49 18.06 -1.85
N PRO A 182 -1.79 18.36 -1.78
CA PRO A 182 -2.39 18.93 -0.58
C PRO A 182 -2.20 18.05 0.67
N ALA A 183 -1.95 18.68 1.82
CA ALA A 183 -1.70 17.98 3.09
C ALA A 183 -2.84 17.02 3.51
N PHE A 184 -4.09 17.31 3.13
CA PHE A 184 -5.26 16.47 3.45
C PHE A 184 -5.29 15.13 2.68
N LEU A 185 -4.42 14.94 1.68
CA LEU A 185 -4.32 13.68 0.94
C LEU A 185 -3.41 12.65 1.64
N HIS A 186 -2.80 13.00 2.77
CA HIS A 186 -1.91 12.12 3.54
C HIS A 186 -2.68 11.35 4.62
N PRO A 187 -2.91 10.04 4.44
CA PRO A 187 -3.64 9.24 5.42
C PRO A 187 -2.80 8.87 6.66
N GLU A 188 -1.49 9.07 6.64
CA GLU A 188 -0.55 8.62 7.68
C GLU A 188 -0.90 9.16 9.08
N PRO A 189 -1.20 10.45 9.29
CA PRO A 189 -1.52 10.95 10.63
C PRO A 189 -2.79 10.33 11.21
N ALA A 190 -3.83 10.17 10.38
CA ALA A 190 -5.09 9.56 10.79
C ALA A 190 -4.94 8.05 11.07
N TRP A 191 -4.12 7.36 10.28
CA TRP A 191 -3.76 5.97 10.50
C TRP A 191 -2.99 5.75 11.81
N ILE A 192 -1.99 6.58 12.09
CA ILE A 192 -1.23 6.53 13.36
C ILE A 192 -2.15 6.84 14.54
N HIS A 193 -3.01 7.87 14.42
CA HIS A 193 -3.95 8.23 15.48
C HIS A 193 -4.91 7.07 15.79
N ALA A 194 -5.46 6.42 14.77
CA ALA A 194 -6.36 5.27 14.95
C ALA A 194 -5.66 4.08 15.62
N PHE A 195 -4.37 3.86 15.32
CA PHE A 195 -3.58 2.83 15.99
C PHE A 195 -3.29 3.17 17.46
N LEU A 196 -3.01 4.43 17.78
CA LEU A 196 -2.71 4.84 19.15
C LEU A 196 -3.94 4.83 20.06
N ASP A 197 -5.15 4.93 19.48
CA ASP A 197 -6.41 4.83 20.22
C ASP A 197 -6.49 3.49 21.00
N PRO A 198 -6.64 3.53 22.34
CA PRO A 198 -6.73 2.33 23.17
C PRO A 198 -8.04 1.56 23.02
N VAL A 199 -9.09 2.17 22.45
CA VAL A 199 -10.41 1.54 22.24
C VAL A 199 -10.41 0.67 20.97
N THR A 200 -9.54 0.98 20.01
CA THR A 200 -9.45 0.26 18.74
C THR A 200 -8.35 -0.79 18.81
N PRO A 201 -8.67 -2.11 18.83
CA PRO A 201 -7.65 -3.13 18.81
C PRO A 201 -6.85 -3.04 17.50
N PRO A 202 -5.53 -3.28 17.52
CA PRO A 202 -4.72 -3.34 16.30
C PRO A 202 -5.32 -4.37 15.34
N ALA A 203 -5.41 -4.03 14.06
CA ALA A 203 -5.84 -4.99 13.05
C ALA A 203 -4.86 -6.17 13.04
N VAL A 204 -5.37 -7.38 13.30
CA VAL A 204 -4.51 -8.57 13.38
C VAL A 204 -3.88 -8.84 12.00
N PRO A 205 -2.54 -8.93 11.92
CA PRO A 205 -1.80 -9.30 10.72
C PRO A 205 -2.37 -10.58 10.13
N ARG A 206 -2.86 -10.52 8.89
CA ARG A 206 -3.23 -11.74 8.17
C ARG A 206 -1.96 -12.54 7.91
N VAL A 207 -1.96 -13.81 8.35
CA VAL A 207 -0.85 -14.75 8.12
C VAL A 207 -0.94 -15.29 6.68
N ASN A 208 0.20 -15.55 6.03
CA ASN A 208 0.29 -16.14 4.68
C ASN A 208 -0.35 -15.32 3.55
N THR A 209 -0.25 -13.99 3.61
CA THR A 209 -0.74 -13.14 2.52
C THR A 209 0.28 -13.03 1.37
N PRO A 210 -0.17 -12.80 0.12
CA PRO A 210 0.74 -12.53 -1.00
C PRO A 210 1.73 -11.40 -0.74
N GLU A 211 1.41 -10.46 0.15
CA GLU A 211 2.26 -9.34 0.56
C GLU A 211 3.60 -9.81 1.15
N LEU A 212 3.61 -10.91 1.92
CA LEU A 212 4.83 -11.56 2.43
C LEU A 212 5.69 -12.19 1.31
N LYS A 213 5.03 -12.64 0.23
CA LYS A 213 5.67 -13.30 -0.92
C LYS A 213 6.15 -12.29 -1.97
N LEU A 214 5.60 -11.07 -1.97
CA LEU A 214 5.91 -10.02 -2.94
C LEU A 214 7.40 -9.69 -3.00
N LEU A 215 8.08 -9.54 -1.85
CA LEU A 215 9.50 -9.15 -1.85
C LEU A 215 10.38 -10.21 -2.55
N ARG A 216 10.10 -11.50 -2.31
CA ARG A 216 10.81 -12.61 -2.97
C ARG A 216 10.51 -12.65 -4.46
N ALA A 217 9.24 -12.50 -4.84
CA ALA A 217 8.83 -12.42 -6.25
C ALA A 217 9.48 -11.22 -6.96
N LEU A 218 9.58 -10.08 -6.29
CA LEU A 218 10.21 -8.88 -6.81
C LEU A 218 11.70 -9.08 -7.09
N HIS A 219 12.44 -9.66 -6.15
CA HIS A 219 13.84 -10.05 -6.37
C HIS A 219 14.00 -11.00 -7.57
N ARG A 220 13.07 -11.94 -7.74
CA ARG A 220 13.06 -12.87 -8.87
C ARG A 220 12.77 -12.15 -10.19
N ALA A 221 11.75 -11.28 -10.24
CA ALA A 221 11.38 -10.52 -11.43
C ALA A 221 12.54 -9.64 -11.91
N LEU A 222 13.19 -8.91 -10.98
CA LEU A 222 14.34 -8.06 -11.29
C LEU A 222 15.55 -8.85 -11.81
N ARG A 223 15.75 -10.07 -11.30
CA ARG A 223 16.84 -10.95 -11.75
C ARG A 223 16.59 -11.54 -13.13
N LEU A 224 15.35 -11.96 -13.39
CA LEU A 224 14.98 -12.64 -14.63
C LEU A 224 14.64 -11.66 -15.77
N GLY A 225 14.29 -10.41 -15.46
CA GLY A 225 13.81 -9.44 -16.45
C GLY A 225 12.50 -9.88 -17.11
N GLN A 226 11.69 -10.69 -16.42
CA GLN A 226 10.49 -11.32 -16.94
C GLN A 226 9.34 -11.21 -15.94
N LEU A 227 8.12 -11.39 -16.45
CA LEU A 227 6.92 -11.53 -15.64
C LEU A 227 7.03 -12.77 -14.74
N VAL A 228 6.72 -12.62 -13.45
CA VAL A 228 6.70 -13.73 -12.49
C VAL A 228 5.35 -13.82 -11.79
N ARG A 229 4.93 -15.04 -11.48
CA ARG A 229 3.78 -15.27 -10.59
C ARG A 229 4.22 -15.18 -9.12
N VAL A 230 3.44 -14.49 -8.29
CA VAL A 230 3.64 -14.46 -6.84
C VAL A 230 2.98 -15.73 -6.28
N ALA A 231 3.80 -16.67 -5.80
CA ALA A 231 3.38 -17.99 -5.32
C ALA A 231 3.42 -18.07 -3.80
#